data_AF-A0A535ZI98-F1
#
_entry.id   AF-A0A535ZI98-F1
#
_cell.length_a   1.000
_cell.length_b   1.000
_cell.length_c   1.000
_cell.angle_alpha   90.00
_cell.angle_beta   90.00
_cell.angle_gamma   90.00
#
_symmetry.space_group_name_H-M   'P 1'
#
loop_
_entity.id
_entity.type
_entity.pdbx_description
1 polymer ?
#
loop_
_entity_poly.entity_id
_entity_poly.type
_entity_poly.pdbx_seq_one_letter_code
_entity_poly.pdbx_strand_id
1 'polypeptide(L)' 'MKLLVEILLAIFLHPVVWVLCVINIVGRSDLSGLQKLVWIIVTFLWGIGPILYVLVGGGAFW' A
#
# COMPACT_ATOMS: atom_id res chain seq x y z
N MET A 1 19.58 -4.30 13.05
CA MET A 1 19.05 -2.92 12.88
C MET A 1 18.38 -2.72 11.53
N LYS A 2 18.98 -3.17 10.41
CA LYS A 2 18.40 -3.06 9.05
C LYS A 2 16.98 -3.65 8.92
N LEU A 3 16.76 -4.91 9.32
CA LEU A 3 15.45 -5.57 9.21
C LEU A 3 14.34 -4.90 10.03
N LEU A 4 14.64 -4.43 11.25
CA LEU A 4 13.66 -3.73 12.08
C LEU A 4 13.22 -2.41 11.43
N VAL A 5 14.16 -1.66 10.86
CA VAL A 5 13.86 -0.42 10.14
C VAL A 5 13.04 -0.71 8.87
N GLU A 6 13.39 -1.76 8.13
CA GLU A 6 12.63 -2.20 6.94
C GLU A 6 11.20 -2.61 7.29
N ILE A 7 10.99 -3.35 8.38
CA ILE A 7 9.65 -3.74 8.86
C ILE A 7 8.86 -2.51 9.32
N LEU A 8 9.48 -1.58 10.06
CA LEU A 8 8.81 -0.36 10.51
C LEU A 8 8.42 0.53 9.31
N LEU A 9 9.33 0.69 8.34
CA LEU A 9 9.03 1.38 7.08
C LEU A 9 7.92 0.66 6.31
N ALA A 10 7.96 -0.66 6.18
CA ALA A 10 6.93 -1.44 5.52
C ALA A 10 5.55 -1.22 6.14
N ILE A 11 5.46 -1.38 7.46
CA ILE A 11 4.19 -1.39 8.20
C ILE A 11 3.62 0.02 8.38
N PHE A 12 4.43 1.08 8.44
CA PHE A 12 3.90 2.44 8.60
C PHE A 12 3.81 3.22 7.29
N LEU A 13 4.79 3.08 6.39
CA LEU A 13 4.79 3.82 5.13
C LEU A 13 3.67 3.34 4.21
N HIS A 14 3.45 2.02 4.10
CA HIS A 14 2.43 1.50 3.20
C HIS A 14 1.00 1.92 3.59
N PRO A 15 0.56 1.83 4.86
CA PRO A 15 -0.76 2.32 5.24
C PRO A 15 -0.94 3.82 5.03
N VAL A 16 0.08 4.64 5.33
CA VAL A 16 0.02 6.09 5.10
C VAL A 16 -0.12 6.38 3.61
N VAL A 17 0.71 5.77 2.76
CA VAL A 17 0.64 5.93 1.30
C VAL A 17 -0.69 5.43 0.76
N TRP A 18 -1.20 4.31 1.27
CA TRP A 18 -2.51 3.79 0.88
C TRP A 18 -3.63 4.77 1.21
N VAL A 19 -3.66 5.36 2.40
CA VAL A 19 -4.64 6.39 2.78
C VAL A 19 -4.57 7.59 1.83
N LEU A 20 -3.36 8.07 1.51
CA LEU A 20 -3.18 9.16 0.55
C LEU A 20 -3.69 8.79 -0.85
N CYS A 21 -3.45 7.56 -1.29
CA CYS A 21 -4.01 7.00 -2.52
C CYS A 21 -5.54 6.99 -2.49
N VAL A 22 -6.15 6.53 -1.40
CA VAL A 22 -7.62 6.52 -1.24
C VAL A 22 -8.18 7.93 -1.30
N ILE A 23 -7.58 8.90 -0.61
CA ILE A 23 -7.98 10.31 -0.66
C ILE A 23 -7.93 10.83 -2.10
N ASN A 24 -6.85 10.54 -2.83
CA ASN A 24 -6.72 10.93 -4.23
C ASN A 24 -7.82 10.31 -5.11
N ILE A 25 -8.03 8.99 -5.02
CA ILE A 25 -9.02 8.24 -5.81
C ILE A 25 -10.43 8.77 -5.54
N VAL A 26 -10.78 8.98 -4.27
CA VAL A 26 -12.10 9.51 -3.88
C VAL A 26 -12.29 10.94 -4.41
N GLY A 27 -11.23 11.77 -4.38
CA GLY A 27 -11.23 13.14 -4.88
C GLY A 27 -11.30 13.29 -6.41
N ARG A 28 -11.04 12.23 -7.18
CA ARG A 28 -11.13 12.29 -8.64
C ARG A 28 -12.57 12.40 -9.14
N SER A 29 -12.89 13.49 -9.83
CA SER A 29 -14.22 13.75 -10.40
C SER A 29 -14.48 12.99 -11.71
N ASP A 30 -13.42 12.52 -12.37
CA ASP A 30 -13.49 11.85 -13.67
C ASP A 30 -13.66 10.32 -13.57
N LEU A 31 -13.54 9.75 -12.36
CA LEU A 31 -13.75 8.33 -12.11
C LEU A 31 -15.17 8.05 -11.64
N SER A 32 -15.81 7.05 -12.24
CA SER A 32 -17.06 6.46 -11.73
C SER A 32 -16.85 5.74 -10.39
N GLY A 33 -17.93 5.52 -9.64
CA GLY A 33 -17.87 4.81 -8.35
C GLY A 33 -17.26 3.41 -8.44
N LEU A 34 -17.57 2.66 -9.50
CA LEU A 34 -16.99 1.32 -9.72
C LEU A 34 -15.48 1.40 -9.99
N GLN A 35 -15.02 2.36 -10.79
CA GLN A 35 -13.60 2.56 -11.05
C GLN A 35 -12.84 2.91 -9.76
N LYS A 36 -13.42 3.77 -8.90
CA LYS A 36 -12.84 4.08 -7.59
C LYS A 36 -12.72 2.85 -6.72
N LEU A 37 -13.78 2.03 -6.64
CA LEU A 37 -13.78 0.80 -5.86
C LEU A 37 -12.69 -0.17 -6.32
N VAL A 38 -12.59 -0.40 -7.63
CA VAL A 38 -11.55 -1.28 -8.21
C VAL A 38 -10.16 -0.77 -7.85
N TRP A 39 -9.89 0.53 -8.00
CA TRP A 39 -8.58 1.10 -7.67
C TRP A 39 -8.24 1.03 -6.18
N ILE A 40 -9.21 1.23 -5.29
CA ILE A 40 -8.99 1.10 -3.84
C ILE A 40 -8.61 -0.35 -3.49
N ILE A 41 -9.27 -1.34 -4.08
CA ILE A 41 -8.96 -2.77 -3.86
C ILE A 41 -7.56 -3.10 -4.40
N VAL A 42 -7.25 -2.68 -5.63
CA VAL A 42 -5.93 -2.94 -6.26
C VAL A 42 -4.80 -2.32 -5.45
N THR A 43 -4.94 -1.06 -5.03
CA THR A 43 -3.92 -0.36 -4.23
C THR A 43 -3.75 -0.97 -2.84
N PHE A 44 -4.82 -1.51 -2.25
CA PHE A 44 -4.74 -2.23 -0.98
C PHE A 44 -3.92 -3.52 -1.11
N LEU A 45 -4.24 -4.36 -2.11
CA LEU A 45 -3.51 -5.60 -2.36
C LEU A 45 -2.04 -5.35 -2.69
N TRP A 46 -1.76 -4.29 -3.47
CA TRP A 46 -0.39 -3.86 -3.74
C TRP A 46 0.36 -3.49 -2.46
N GLY A 47 -0.27 -2.78 -1.52
CA GLY A 47 0.36 -2.41 -0.24
C GLY A 47 0.71 -3.60 0.65
N ILE A 48 0.00 -4.72 0.53
CA ILE A 48 0.27 -5.95 1.27
C ILE A 48 1.50 -6.69 0.69
N GLY A 49 1.74 -6.61 -0.62
CA GLY A 49 2.80 -7.34 -1.30
C GLY A 49 4.20 -7.14 -0.67
N PRO A 50 4.69 -5.90 -0.52
CA PRO A 50 5.97 -5.62 0.11
C PRO A 50 6.05 -6.08 1.57
N ILE A 51 4.95 -6.00 2.33
CA ILE A 51 4.88 -6.49 3.71
C ILE A 51 5.07 -8.02 3.74
N LEU A 52 4.36 -8.75 2.87
CA LEU A 52 4.51 -10.20 2.77
C LEU A 52 5.89 -10.60 2.24
N TYR A 53 6.47 -9.83 1.33
CA TYR A 53 7.81 -10.10 0.80
C TYR A 53 8.88 -10.06 1.90
N VAL A 54 8.79 -9.09 2.83
CA VAL A 54 9.69 -9.00 3.98
C VAL A 54 9.37 -10.05 5.05
N LEU A 55 8.10 -10.16 5.47
CA LEU A 55 7.71 -10.99 6.62
C LEU A 55 7.69 -12.49 6.32
N VAL A 56 7.29 -12.87 5.10
CA VAL A 56 7.10 -14.27 4.69
C VAL A 56 8.16 -14.71 3.70
N GLY A 57 8.53 -13.83 2.76
CA GLY A 57 9.51 -14.13 1.72
C GLY A 57 10.97 -14.07 2.17
N GLY A 58 11.25 -13.52 3.35
CA GLY A 58 12.63 -13.25 3.81
C GLY A 58 13.37 -12.26 2.92
N GLY A 59 12.64 -11.48 2.12
CA GLY A 59 13.17 -10.46 1.23
C GLY A 59 13.61 -9.21 1.99
N ALA A 60 14.29 -8.30 1.28
CA ALA A 60 14.65 -6.98 1.79
C ALA A 60 13.74 -5.92 1.19
N PHE A 61 13.56 -4.82 1.91
CA PHE A 61 12.86 -3.63 1.39
C PHE A 61 13.68 -3.04 0.24
N TRP A 62 13.06 -2.83 -0.92
CA TRP A 62 13.68 -2.19 -2.09
C TRP A 62 13.49 -0.67 -2.08
#